data_AF-A0A2H3SQB8-F1
#
_entry.id   AF-A0A2H3SQB8-F1
#
_cell.length_a   1.000
_cell.length_b   1.000
_cell.length_c   1.000
_cell.angle_alpha   90.00
_cell.angle_beta   90.00
_cell.angle_gamma   90.00
#
_symmetry.space_group_name_H-M   'P 1'
#
loop_
_entity.id
_entity.type
_entity.pdbx_description
1 polymer ?
#
loop_
_entity_poly.entity_id
_entity_poly.type
_entity_poly.pdbx_seq_one_letter_code
_entity_poly.pdbx_strand_id
1 'polypeptide(L)'
;MEVYNQALGSKTATTIWSVYYILVLYNVILNLLVFSYRILWSFARDGGVPYSSYVSRLRWSNPVRATAIMLFLQIIIGIFYIASKTAYSSFINLTLFAFNITVVLPQTVLLFTGRDSLPKRAFSLGRYGYIVNALATIFMLFFNVVFAFPVARPVTGSSMNYLVVIFAVSLIFIILSWLLGLSK
;
A
#
# COMPACT_ATOMS: atom_id res chain seq x y z
N MET A 1 -10.69 13.68 19.82
CA MET A 1 -11.75 13.62 20.86
C MET A 1 -12.56 14.90 20.92
N GLU A 2 -11.94 16.08 20.88
CA GLU A 2 -12.68 17.36 20.85
C GLU A 2 -13.60 17.52 19.63
N VAL A 3 -13.18 17.06 18.46
CA VAL A 3 -14.04 17.06 17.26
C VAL A 3 -15.34 16.26 17.48
N TYR A 4 -15.26 15.11 18.16
CA TYR A 4 -16.46 14.30 18.47
C TYR A 4 -17.32 14.96 19.56
N ASN A 5 -16.68 15.63 20.54
CA ASN A 5 -17.39 16.39 21.57
C ASN A 5 -18.14 17.59 20.99
N GLN A 6 -17.52 18.29 20.03
CA GLN A 6 -18.15 19.40 19.29
C GLN A 6 -19.31 18.92 18.42
N ALA A 7 -19.23 17.72 17.86
CA ALA A 7 -20.29 17.15 17.02
C ALA A 7 -21.49 16.62 17.82
N LEU A 8 -21.25 15.97 18.98
CA LEU A 8 -22.32 15.32 19.75
C LEU A 8 -22.89 16.16 20.90
N GLY A 9 -22.16 17.18 21.37
CA GLY A 9 -22.60 18.04 22.47
C GLY A 9 -22.74 17.37 23.84
N SER A 10 -22.46 16.05 23.94
CA SER A 10 -22.54 15.28 25.17
C SER A 10 -21.25 14.50 25.43
N LYS A 11 -20.69 14.67 26.64
CA LYS A 11 -19.46 13.98 27.07
C LYS A 11 -19.64 12.46 27.10
N THR A 12 -20.80 11.97 27.56
CA THR A 12 -21.08 10.53 27.65
C THR A 12 -21.15 9.89 26.27
N ALA A 13 -21.86 10.51 25.33
CA ALA A 13 -21.98 9.99 23.98
C ALA A 13 -20.64 10.03 23.24
N THR A 14 -19.84 11.08 23.45
CA THR A 14 -18.47 11.19 22.91
C THR A 14 -17.57 10.05 23.39
N THR A 15 -17.63 9.68 24.67
CA THR A 15 -16.84 8.57 25.22
C THR A 15 -17.25 7.23 24.60
N ILE A 16 -18.54 6.96 24.47
CA ILE A 16 -19.04 5.71 23.83
C ILE A 16 -18.54 5.61 22.39
N TRP A 17 -18.69 6.67 21.61
CA TRP A 17 -18.20 6.71 20.23
C TRP A 17 -16.68 6.53 20.12
N SER A 18 -15.95 7.14 21.05
CA SER A 18 -14.49 7.04 21.09
C SER A 18 -14.02 5.62 21.39
N VAL A 19 -14.66 4.93 22.34
CA VAL A 19 -14.35 3.53 22.66
C VAL A 19 -14.67 2.62 21.47
N TYR A 20 -15.83 2.81 20.84
CA TYR A 20 -16.19 2.06 19.63
C TYR A 20 -15.16 2.26 18.50
N TYR A 21 -14.74 3.50 18.27
CA TYR A 21 -13.74 3.82 17.25
C TYR A 21 -12.39 3.16 17.53
N ILE A 22 -11.94 3.12 18.79
CA ILE A 22 -10.70 2.42 19.18
C ILE A 22 -10.80 0.93 18.89
N LEU A 23 -11.94 0.29 19.18
CA LEU A 23 -12.16 -1.13 18.88
C LEU A 23 -12.12 -1.41 17.37
N VAL A 24 -12.73 -0.56 16.55
CA VAL A 24 -12.68 -0.69 15.09
C VAL A 24 -11.25 -0.53 14.60
N LEU A 25 -10.51 0.48 15.07
CA LEU A 25 -9.11 0.70 14.68
C LEU A 25 -8.21 -0.47 15.05
N TYR A 26 -8.40 -1.07 16.23
CA TYR A 26 -7.66 -2.26 16.63
C TYR A 26 -7.88 -3.43 15.65
N ASN A 27 -9.14 -3.67 15.26
CA ASN A 27 -9.46 -4.71 14.28
C ASN A 27 -8.86 -4.41 12.90
N VAL A 28 -8.87 -3.14 12.46
CA VAL A 28 -8.25 -2.74 11.17
C VAL A 28 -6.75 -3.04 11.18
N ILE A 29 -6.03 -2.68 12.26
CA ILE A 29 -4.58 -2.92 12.37
C ILE A 29 -4.27 -4.42 12.30
N LEU A 30 -5.03 -5.26 13.01
CA LEU A 30 -4.85 -6.72 12.95
C LEU A 30 -5.05 -7.26 11.54
N ASN A 31 -6.10 -6.83 10.84
CA ASN A 31 -6.37 -7.26 9.47
C ASN A 31 -5.28 -6.82 8.49
N LEU A 32 -4.77 -5.59 8.61
CA LEU A 32 -3.67 -5.10 7.78
C LEU A 32 -2.36 -5.85 8.02
N LEU A 33 -2.07 -6.22 9.27
CA LEU A 33 -0.92 -7.05 9.60
C LEU A 33 -1.06 -8.44 8.93
N VAL A 34 -2.24 -9.05 9.05
CA VAL A 34 -2.56 -10.34 8.43
C VAL A 34 -2.41 -10.31 6.92
N PHE A 35 -2.95 -9.29 6.29
CA PHE A 35 -2.84 -9.07 4.85
C PHE A 35 -1.36 -8.95 4.41
N SER A 36 -0.58 -8.10 5.09
CA SER A 36 0.79 -7.78 4.69
C SER A 36 1.72 -9.00 4.73
N TYR A 37 1.69 -9.80 5.81
CA TYR A 37 2.57 -10.97 5.88
C TYR A 37 2.12 -12.09 4.92
N ARG A 38 0.82 -12.20 4.61
CA ARG A 38 0.31 -13.20 3.64
C ARG A 38 0.74 -12.86 2.22
N ILE A 39 0.72 -11.57 1.87
CA ILE A 39 1.28 -11.12 0.59
C ILE A 39 2.75 -11.45 0.51
N LEU A 40 3.54 -11.11 1.54
CA LEU A 40 4.97 -11.43 1.56
C LEU A 40 5.23 -12.92 1.40
N TRP A 41 4.47 -13.74 2.12
CA TRP A 41 4.60 -15.19 2.04
C TRP A 41 4.23 -15.72 0.64
N SER A 42 3.14 -15.23 0.04
CA SER A 42 2.74 -15.63 -1.31
C SER A 42 3.78 -15.24 -2.36
N PHE A 43 4.34 -14.03 -2.24
CA PHE A 43 5.39 -13.54 -3.13
C PHE A 43 6.70 -14.32 -2.93
N ALA A 44 7.00 -14.71 -1.70
CA ALA A 44 8.15 -15.56 -1.40
C ALA A 44 8.01 -16.98 -1.97
N ARG A 45 6.79 -17.53 -2.02
CA ARG A 45 6.53 -18.83 -2.66
C ARG A 45 6.81 -18.79 -4.16
N ASP A 46 6.57 -17.65 -4.79
CA ASP A 46 6.84 -17.43 -6.22
C ASP A 46 8.31 -17.06 -6.49
N GLY A 47 9.19 -17.15 -5.48
CA GLY A 47 10.62 -16.83 -5.60
C GLY A 47 10.95 -15.34 -5.61
N GLY A 48 9.98 -14.46 -5.37
CA GLY A 48 10.13 -13.01 -5.54
C GLY A 48 10.97 -12.28 -4.48
N VAL A 49 11.43 -12.97 -3.43
CA VAL A 49 12.18 -12.34 -2.32
C VAL A 49 13.54 -13.01 -2.08
N PRO A 50 14.54 -12.25 -1.60
CA PRO A 50 15.80 -12.83 -1.13
C PRO A 50 15.55 -13.91 -0.07
N TYR A 51 16.21 -15.06 -0.21
CA TYR A 51 16.00 -16.23 0.65
C TYR A 51 14.54 -16.73 0.68
N SER A 52 13.92 -16.80 -0.50
CA SER A 52 12.54 -17.27 -0.71
C SER A 52 12.22 -18.59 0.00
N SER A 53 13.15 -19.55 0.01
CA SER A 53 13.01 -20.85 0.69
C SER A 53 12.94 -20.75 2.23
N TYR A 54 13.54 -19.70 2.81
CA TYR A 54 13.47 -19.44 4.24
C TYR A 54 12.16 -18.76 4.62
N VAL A 55 11.73 -17.76 3.84
CA VAL A 55 10.54 -16.93 4.11
C VAL A 55 9.22 -17.67 3.81
N SER A 56 9.21 -18.53 2.78
CA SER A 56 8.03 -19.32 2.37
C SER A 56 7.70 -20.48 3.32
N ARG A 57 8.58 -20.80 4.28
CA ARG A 57 8.36 -21.93 5.20
C ARG A 57 7.23 -21.65 6.19
N LEU A 58 6.22 -22.51 6.16
CA LEU A 58 5.09 -22.51 7.10
C LEU A 58 5.45 -23.26 8.39
N ARG A 59 4.93 -22.78 9.52
CA ARG A 59 4.91 -23.51 10.79
C ARG A 59 3.48 -23.49 11.32
N TRP A 60 2.90 -24.66 11.57
CA TRP A 60 1.47 -24.79 11.98
C TRP A 60 0.50 -24.06 11.04
N SER A 61 0.70 -24.19 9.72
CA SER A 61 -0.11 -23.53 8.69
C SER A 61 -0.09 -21.99 8.73
N ASN A 62 0.80 -21.37 9.51
CA ASN A 62 0.98 -19.92 9.58
C ASN A 62 2.41 -19.55 9.14
N PRO A 63 2.62 -18.53 8.28
CA PRO A 63 3.95 -18.09 7.87
C PRO A 63 4.64 -17.23 8.93
N VAL A 64 4.98 -17.83 10.07
CA VAL A 64 5.57 -17.15 11.25
C VAL A 64 6.81 -16.31 10.89
N ARG A 65 7.63 -16.79 9.94
CA ARG A 65 8.85 -16.08 9.49
C ARG A 65 8.53 -14.81 8.71
N ALA A 66 7.57 -14.89 7.77
CA ALA A 66 7.10 -13.71 7.05
C ALA A 66 6.44 -12.70 8.01
N THR A 67 5.69 -13.19 9.01
CA THR A 67 5.13 -12.34 10.07
C THR A 67 6.21 -11.61 10.86
N ALA A 68 7.28 -12.30 11.29
CA ALA A 68 8.37 -11.70 12.04
C ALA A 68 9.11 -10.62 11.22
N ILE A 69 9.38 -10.88 9.94
CA ILE A 69 10.02 -9.92 9.04
C ILE A 69 9.14 -8.68 8.86
N MET A 70 7.84 -8.86 8.62
CA MET A 70 6.91 -7.74 8.47
C MET A 70 6.75 -6.93 9.76
N LEU A 71 6.69 -7.58 10.92
CA LEU A 71 6.67 -6.89 12.21
C LEU A 71 7.93 -6.06 12.43
N PHE A 72 9.11 -6.61 12.10
CA PHE A 72 10.37 -5.89 12.20
C PHE A 72 10.41 -4.65 11.32
N LEU A 73 9.97 -4.76 10.05
CA LEU A 73 9.86 -3.62 9.14
C LEU A 73 8.87 -2.56 9.65
N GLN A 74 7.74 -2.98 10.21
CA GLN A 74 6.75 -2.07 10.79
C GLN A 74 7.32 -1.28 11.98
N ILE A 75 8.13 -1.93 12.83
CA ILE A 75 8.81 -1.28 13.96
C ILE A 75 9.79 -0.22 13.45
N ILE A 76 10.57 -0.52 12.41
CA ILE A 76 11.48 0.46 11.79
C ILE A 76 10.71 1.70 11.31
N ILE A 77 9.59 1.50 10.62
CA ILE A 77 8.74 2.61 10.15
C ILE A 77 8.15 3.39 11.35
N GLY A 78 7.80 2.70 12.44
CA GLY A 78 7.36 3.33 13.68
C GLY A 78 8.44 4.22 14.32
N ILE A 79 9.71 3.78 14.30
CA ILE A 79 10.84 4.59 14.77
C ILE A 79 11.04 5.83 13.88
N PHE A 80 10.85 5.69 12.56
CA PHE A 80 10.92 6.83 11.63
C PHE A 80 9.93 7.95 11.96
N TYR A 81 8.75 7.61 12.47
CA TYR A 81 7.77 8.61 12.92
C TYR A 81 8.29 9.46 14.07
N ILE A 82 9.02 8.86 15.01
CA ILE A 82 9.61 9.56 16.16
C ILE A 82 10.76 10.46 15.70
N ALA A 83 11.55 10.01 14.72
CA ALA A 83 12.70 10.74 14.22
C ALA A 83 12.32 12.02 13.46
N SER A 84 11.35 11.95 12.54
CA SER A 84 10.93 13.11 11.75
C SER A 84 9.51 12.98 11.21
N LYS A 85 8.65 13.93 11.60
CA LYS A 85 7.27 14.03 11.08
C LYS A 85 7.25 14.24 9.56
N THR A 86 8.16 15.05 9.03
CA THR A 86 8.26 15.33 7.59
C THR A 86 8.66 14.08 6.79
N ALA A 87 9.62 13.30 7.30
CA ALA A 87 10.03 12.05 6.67
C ALA A 87 8.89 11.02 6.66
N TYR A 88 8.17 10.90 7.78
CA TYR A 88 7.03 9.99 7.88
C TYR A 88 5.87 10.37 6.95
N SER A 89 5.50 11.66 6.89
CA SER A 89 4.46 12.13 5.95
C SER A 89 4.86 11.87 4.49
N SER A 90 6.15 12.02 4.15
CA SER A 90 6.67 11.69 2.82
C SER A 90 6.55 10.19 2.51
N PHE A 91 6.83 9.33 3.49
CA PHE A 91 6.69 7.88 3.37
C PHE A 91 5.24 7.42 3.19
N ILE A 92 4.28 8.05 3.89
CA ILE A 92 2.85 7.78 3.68
C ILE A 92 2.45 8.13 2.24
N ASN A 93 2.85 9.30 1.76
CA ASN A 93 2.55 9.72 0.38
C ASN A 93 3.14 8.77 -0.65
N LEU A 94 4.36 8.29 -0.43
CA LEU A 94 4.97 7.24 -1.25
C LEU A 94 4.15 5.95 -1.24
N THR A 95 3.68 5.52 -0.06
CA THR A 95 2.89 4.29 0.07
C THR A 95 1.58 4.41 -0.71
N LEU A 96 0.90 5.56 -0.62
CA LEU A 96 -0.30 5.85 -1.40
C LEU A 96 -0.02 5.83 -2.90
N PHE A 97 1.09 6.42 -3.33
CA PHE A 97 1.49 6.42 -4.73
C PHE A 97 1.79 5.01 -5.26
N ALA A 98 2.57 4.22 -4.51
CA ALA A 98 2.88 2.84 -4.87
C ALA A 98 1.61 1.96 -4.92
N PHE A 99 0.66 2.20 -4.00
CA PHE A 99 -0.65 1.55 -4.03
C PHE A 99 -1.45 1.91 -5.30
N ASN A 100 -1.48 3.19 -5.67
CA ASN A 100 -2.12 3.63 -6.91
C ASN A 100 -1.53 2.93 -8.14
N ILE A 101 -0.19 2.87 -8.25
CA ILE A 101 0.48 2.15 -9.35
C ILE A 101 0.09 0.67 -9.37
N THR A 102 0.09 0.01 -8.19
CA THR A 102 -0.26 -1.40 -8.06
C THR A 102 -1.67 -1.70 -8.57
N VAL A 103 -2.63 -0.78 -8.39
CA VAL A 103 -4.00 -0.92 -8.88
C VAL A 103 -4.10 -0.63 -10.40
N VAL A 104 -3.30 0.32 -10.92
CA VAL A 104 -3.29 0.69 -12.34
C VAL A 104 -2.67 -0.38 -13.23
N LEU A 105 -1.62 -1.05 -12.76
CA LEU A 105 -0.90 -2.07 -13.53
C LEU A 105 -1.82 -3.17 -14.08
N PRO A 106 -2.61 -3.91 -13.26
CA PRO A 106 -3.49 -4.95 -13.78
C PRO A 106 -4.62 -4.40 -14.65
N GLN A 107 -5.11 -3.18 -14.39
CA GLN A 107 -6.12 -2.53 -15.23
C GLN A 107 -5.58 -2.24 -16.63
N THR A 108 -4.34 -1.78 -16.70
CA THR A 108 -3.62 -1.46 -17.94
C THR A 108 -3.28 -2.72 -18.72
N VAL A 109 -2.72 -3.75 -18.05
CA VAL A 109 -2.44 -5.05 -18.67
C VAL A 109 -3.72 -5.66 -19.24
N LEU A 110 -4.82 -5.61 -18.50
CA LEU A 110 -6.11 -6.11 -18.97
C LEU A 110 -6.66 -5.34 -20.19
N LEU A 111 -6.34 -4.05 -20.30
CA LEU A 111 -6.72 -3.24 -21.47
C LEU A 111 -5.95 -3.68 -22.72
N PHE A 112 -4.67 -4.05 -22.58
CA PHE A 112 -3.80 -4.48 -23.69
C PHE A 112 -3.96 -5.95 -24.09
N THR A 113 -4.03 -6.87 -23.11
CA THR A 113 -4.16 -8.32 -23.37
C THR A 113 -5.57 -8.70 -23.82
N GLY A 114 -6.56 -7.85 -23.56
CA GLY A 114 -7.97 -8.13 -23.85
C GLY A 114 -8.67 -8.82 -22.69
N ARG A 115 -9.97 -8.54 -22.54
CA ARG A 115 -10.83 -9.08 -21.46
C ARG A 115 -11.20 -10.56 -21.65
N ASP A 116 -10.87 -11.13 -22.81
CA ASP A 116 -11.16 -12.53 -23.16
C ASP A 116 -10.16 -13.51 -22.54
N SER A 117 -8.99 -13.04 -22.08
CA SER A 117 -8.00 -13.85 -21.37
C SER A 117 -8.37 -14.15 -19.91
N LEU A 118 -9.49 -13.61 -19.40
CA LEU A 118 -9.93 -13.81 -18.03
C LEU A 118 -10.94 -14.96 -17.92
N PRO A 119 -10.90 -15.77 -16.84
CA PRO A 119 -11.82 -16.88 -16.63
C PRO A 119 -13.29 -16.44 -16.55
N LYS A 120 -14.23 -17.38 -16.72
CA LYS A 120 -15.68 -17.13 -16.63
C LYS A 120 -16.03 -16.43 -15.32
N ARG A 121 -16.78 -15.32 -15.41
CA ARG A 121 -17.08 -14.42 -14.28
C ARG A 121 -18.58 -14.40 -14.02
N ALA A 122 -18.99 -14.38 -12.75
CA ALA A 122 -20.38 -14.19 -12.37
C ALA A 122 -20.93 -12.81 -12.78
N PHE A 123 -20.06 -11.80 -12.86
CA PHE A 123 -20.41 -10.46 -13.31
C PHE A 123 -19.47 -10.01 -14.44
N SER A 124 -20.06 -9.69 -15.59
CA SER A 124 -19.35 -9.27 -16.80
C SER A 124 -20.05 -8.02 -17.34
N LEU A 125 -19.32 -6.90 -17.37
CA LEU A 125 -19.77 -5.67 -18.06
C LEU A 125 -19.66 -5.77 -19.59
N GLY A 126 -19.24 -6.93 -20.14
CA GLY A 126 -19.03 -7.13 -21.57
C GLY A 126 -18.15 -6.03 -22.18
N ARG A 127 -18.64 -5.42 -23.27
CA ARG A 127 -17.95 -4.36 -24.02
C ARG A 127 -17.78 -3.06 -23.21
N TYR A 128 -18.71 -2.73 -22.32
CA TYR A 128 -18.61 -1.54 -21.45
C TYR A 128 -17.44 -1.65 -20.46
N GLY A 129 -17.00 -2.88 -20.16
CA GLY A 129 -15.83 -3.08 -19.33
C GLY A 129 -14.56 -2.46 -19.90
N TYR A 130 -14.38 -2.45 -21.23
CA TYR A 130 -13.20 -1.83 -21.85
C TYR A 130 -13.19 -0.31 -21.62
N ILE A 131 -14.34 0.34 -21.80
CA ILE A 131 -14.50 1.79 -21.61
C ILE A 131 -14.22 2.16 -20.15
N VAL A 132 -14.81 1.42 -19.20
CA VAL A 132 -14.62 1.66 -17.77
C VAL A 132 -13.15 1.48 -17.37
N ASN A 133 -12.47 0.43 -17.85
CA ASN A 133 -11.06 0.22 -17.55
C ASN A 133 -10.17 1.32 -18.16
N ALA A 134 -10.45 1.75 -19.39
CA ALA A 134 -9.71 2.82 -20.04
C ALA A 134 -9.87 4.15 -19.28
N LEU A 135 -11.10 4.52 -18.93
CA LEU A 135 -11.36 5.71 -18.12
C LEU A 135 -10.70 5.65 -16.75
N ALA A 136 -10.78 4.50 -16.06
CA ALA A 136 -10.13 4.31 -14.77
C ALA A 136 -8.60 4.45 -14.89
N THR A 137 -8.00 3.87 -15.93
CA THR A 137 -6.54 3.93 -16.16
C THR A 137 -6.09 5.38 -16.43
N ILE A 138 -6.79 6.09 -17.32
CA ILE A 138 -6.49 7.51 -17.63
C ILE A 138 -6.63 8.37 -16.36
N PHE A 139 -7.70 8.15 -15.60
CA PHE A 139 -7.97 8.91 -14.39
C PHE A 139 -6.92 8.67 -13.30
N MET A 140 -6.49 7.42 -13.14
CA MET A 140 -5.41 7.11 -12.20
C MET A 140 -4.05 7.64 -12.67
N LEU A 141 -3.76 7.64 -13.97
CA LEU A 141 -2.55 8.29 -14.51
C LEU A 141 -2.56 9.79 -14.21
N PHE A 142 -3.70 10.46 -14.42
CA PHE A 142 -3.89 11.85 -14.03
C PHE A 142 -3.64 12.06 -12.53
N PHE A 143 -4.20 11.21 -11.67
CA PHE A 143 -3.97 11.28 -10.22
C PHE A 143 -2.49 11.13 -9.87
N ASN A 144 -1.76 10.21 -10.49
CA ASN A 144 -0.32 10.03 -10.24
C ASN A 144 0.48 11.29 -10.58
N VAL A 145 0.14 11.99 -11.68
CA VAL A 145 0.76 13.28 -12.03
C VAL A 145 0.42 14.35 -10.99
N VAL A 146 -0.84 14.42 -10.55
CA VAL A 146 -1.25 15.38 -9.51
C VAL A 146 -0.55 15.10 -8.19
N PHE A 147 -0.36 13.84 -7.83
CA PHE A 147 0.37 13.42 -6.63
C PHE A 147 1.85 13.81 -6.63
N ALA A 148 2.44 14.07 -7.81
CA ALA A 148 3.82 14.55 -7.90
C ALA A 148 3.94 16.06 -7.64
N PHE A 149 2.84 16.83 -7.66
CA PHE A 149 2.89 18.25 -7.35
C PHE A 149 3.06 18.51 -5.83
N PRO A 150 3.73 19.61 -5.45
CA PRO A 150 3.86 20.02 -4.06
C PRO A 150 2.53 20.57 -3.51
N VAL A 151 2.23 20.26 -2.25
CA VAL A 151 0.95 20.57 -1.58
C VAL A 151 0.84 22.06 -1.21
N ALA A 152 1.96 22.77 -1.09
CA ALA A 152 2.00 24.19 -0.73
C ALA A 152 3.14 24.94 -1.43
N ARG A 153 2.95 26.24 -1.65
CA ARG A 153 3.98 27.20 -2.09
C ARG A 153 4.25 28.20 -0.95
N PRO A 154 5.48 28.67 -0.72
CA PRO A 154 6.72 28.40 -1.47
C PRO A 154 7.35 27.04 -1.11
N VAL A 155 7.97 26.39 -2.11
CA VAL A 155 8.67 25.12 -1.94
C VAL A 155 10.05 25.35 -1.29
N THR A 156 10.16 24.97 -0.03
CA THR A 156 11.42 24.84 0.71
C THR A 156 11.93 23.39 0.60
N GLY A 157 13.23 23.16 0.86
CA GLY A 157 13.78 21.80 0.88
C GLY A 157 13.07 20.84 1.85
N SER A 158 12.33 21.37 2.84
CA SER A 158 11.50 20.59 3.76
C SER A 158 10.06 20.34 3.27
N SER A 159 9.58 21.07 2.25
CA SER A 159 8.22 20.95 1.69
C SER A 159 8.19 20.41 0.26
N MET A 160 9.35 20.10 -0.32
CA MET A 160 9.45 19.46 -1.63
C MET A 160 8.84 18.05 -1.58
N ASN A 161 8.06 17.71 -2.61
CA ASN A 161 7.49 16.37 -2.72
C ASN A 161 8.57 15.37 -3.16
N TYR A 162 9.20 14.71 -2.19
CA TYR A 162 10.26 13.72 -2.42
C TYR A 162 9.78 12.39 -3.01
N LEU A 163 8.47 12.25 -3.29
CA LEU A 163 7.84 11.03 -3.77
C LEU A 163 8.53 10.48 -5.02
N VAL A 164 8.83 11.33 -6.01
CA VAL A 164 9.47 10.89 -7.27
C VAL A 164 10.87 10.31 -7.01
N VAL A 165 11.64 10.95 -6.12
CA VAL A 165 13.00 10.51 -5.77
C VAL A 165 12.95 9.18 -5.03
N ILE A 166 12.11 9.06 -4.00
CA ILE A 166 12.02 7.84 -3.20
C ILE A 166 11.46 6.69 -4.05
N PHE A 167 10.51 6.98 -4.96
CA PHE A 167 9.98 6.01 -5.91
C PHE A 167 11.07 5.50 -6.87
N ALA A 168 11.87 6.40 -7.45
CA ALA A 168 12.96 6.02 -8.34
C ALA A 168 14.00 5.14 -7.62
N VAL A 169 14.40 5.51 -6.40
CA VAL A 169 15.31 4.68 -5.56
C VAL A 169 14.71 3.32 -5.27
N SER A 170 13.41 3.26 -4.95
CA SER A 170 12.72 2.00 -4.66
C SER A 170 12.65 1.08 -5.88
N LEU A 171 12.37 1.64 -7.06
CA LEU A 171 12.40 0.90 -8.33
C LEU A 171 13.79 0.37 -8.66
N ILE A 172 14.82 1.20 -8.50
CA ILE A 172 16.21 0.79 -8.72
C ILE A 172 16.56 -0.37 -7.79
N PHE A 173 16.18 -0.30 -6.51
CA PHE A 173 16.40 -1.39 -5.56
C PHE A 173 15.72 -2.69 -6.00
N ILE A 174 14.46 -2.62 -6.46
CA ILE A 174 13.73 -3.80 -6.97
C ILE A 174 14.43 -4.38 -8.20
N ILE A 175 14.78 -3.54 -9.18
CA ILE A 175 15.46 -3.97 -10.42
C ILE A 175 16.82 -4.59 -10.10
N LEU A 176 17.61 -3.97 -9.22
CA LEU A 176 18.90 -4.51 -8.79
C LEU A 176 18.72 -5.85 -8.06
N SER A 177 17.73 -5.96 -7.17
CA SER A 177 17.46 -7.21 -6.45
C SER A 177 17.09 -8.36 -7.39
N TRP A 178 16.41 -8.04 -8.49
CA TRP A 178 16.05 -9.00 -9.53
C TRP A 178 17.25 -9.38 -10.41
N LEU A 179 18.02 -8.40 -10.88
CA LEU A 179 19.22 -8.63 -11.71
C LEU A 179 20.33 -9.36 -10.96
N LEU A 180 20.50 -9.10 -9.67
CA LEU A 180 21.50 -9.77 -8.82
C LEU A 180 21.12 -11.22 -8.48
N GLY A 181 19.98 -11.73 -8.95
CA GLY A 181 19.61 -13.12 -8.79
C GLY A 181 19.36 -13.54 -7.34
N LEU A 182 19.05 -12.58 -6.46
CA LEU A 182 18.61 -12.86 -5.08
C LEU A 182 17.33 -13.72 -5.03
N SER A 183 16.68 -13.93 -6.19
CA SER A 183 15.54 -14.83 -6.39
C SER A 183 15.92 -16.31 -6.59
N LYS A 184 17.21 -16.70 -6.52
CA LYS A 184 17.66 -18.10 -6.56
C LYS A 184 17.99 -18.64 -5.17
#